data_AF-A0A366DX53-F1
#
_entry.id   AF-A0A366DX53-F1
#
_cell.length_a   1.000
_cell.length_b   1.000
_cell.length_c   1.000
_cell.angle_alpha   90.00
_cell.angle_beta   90.00
_cell.angle_gamma   90.00
#
_symmetry.space_group_name_H-M   'P 1'
#
loop_
_entity.id
_entity.type
_entity.pdbx_description
1 polymer ?
#
loop_
_entity_poly.entity_id
_entity_poly.type
_entity_poly.pdbx_seq_one_letter_code
_entity_poly.pdbx_strand_id
1 'polypeptide(L)'
;MTMFVTDWTITSDLTDHTAHRVAEKWPNSWRLSWLPDRLLTREQALAGMDLAEIISTRTHRLDQTAQLRAVHLAGQLGIPFEQIMLGL
;
A
#
# COMPACT_ATOMS: atom_id res chain seq x y z
N MET A 1 -13.92 5.98 0.29
CA MET A 1 -12.68 5.20 0.25
C MET A 1 -13.03 3.89 -0.41
N THR A 2 -12.74 3.78 -1.69
CA THR A 2 -13.15 2.63 -2.51
C THR A 2 -11.92 2.09 -3.22
N MET A 3 -11.44 0.94 -2.77
CA MET A 3 -10.44 0.19 -3.53
C MET A 3 -11.11 -0.62 -4.64
N PHE A 4 -10.59 -0.49 -5.84
CA PHE A 4 -10.98 -1.31 -6.97
C PHE A 4 -9.92 -2.39 -7.17
N VAL A 5 -10.29 -3.63 -6.86
CA VAL A 5 -9.39 -4.79 -6.88
C VAL A 5 -9.80 -5.73 -7.99
N THR A 6 -8.90 -5.99 -8.93
CA THR A 6 -9.03 -7.03 -9.95
C THR A 6 -7.96 -8.10 -9.73
N ASP A 7 -7.92 -9.12 -10.61
CA ASP A 7 -6.87 -10.13 -10.58
C ASP A 7 -5.47 -9.59 -10.94
N TRP A 8 -5.42 -8.40 -11.54
CA TRP A 8 -4.21 -7.82 -12.12
C TRP A 8 -3.84 -6.46 -11.56
N THR A 9 -4.81 -5.72 -11.03
CA THR A 9 -4.61 -4.34 -10.59
C THR A 9 -5.35 -4.06 -9.29
N ILE A 10 -4.75 -3.22 -8.44
CA ILE A 10 -5.41 -2.58 -7.31
C ILE A 10 -5.26 -1.08 -7.52
N THR A 11 -6.38 -0.35 -7.52
CA THR A 11 -6.42 1.11 -7.63
C THR A 11 -7.33 1.69 -6.56
N SER A 12 -7.25 3.01 -6.38
CA SER A 12 -8.01 3.76 -5.39
C SER A 12 -8.52 5.07 -6.00
N ASP A 13 -9.62 5.58 -5.47
CA ASP A 13 -10.12 6.94 -5.75
C ASP A 13 -9.43 8.03 -4.92
N LEU A 14 -8.59 7.66 -3.95
CA LEU A 14 -7.95 8.59 -2.99
C LEU A 14 -6.44 8.78 -3.19
N THR A 15 -5.82 8.01 -4.09
CA THR A 15 -4.39 8.10 -4.37
C THR A 15 -4.10 7.79 -5.83
N ASP A 16 -3.11 8.49 -6.41
CA ASP A 16 -2.59 8.21 -7.75
C ASP A 16 -1.74 6.92 -7.80
N HIS A 17 -1.49 6.33 -6.63
CA HIS A 17 -0.79 5.07 -6.53
C HIS A 17 -1.63 3.89 -6.99
N THR A 18 -0.95 2.92 -7.58
CA THR A 18 -1.54 1.67 -8.05
C THR A 18 -0.68 0.48 -7.61
N ALA A 19 -1.29 -0.70 -7.56
CA ALA A 19 -0.60 -1.98 -7.53
C ALA A 19 -0.90 -2.76 -8.82
N HIS A 20 0.10 -3.42 -9.38
CA HIS A 20 -0.09 -4.30 -10.52
C HIS A 20 0.57 -5.66 -10.28
N ARG A 21 -0.05 -6.70 -10.82
CA ARG A 21 0.47 -8.05 -10.80
C ARG A 21 1.43 -8.24 -11.98
N VAL A 22 2.62 -8.78 -11.72
CA VAL A 22 3.70 -8.93 -12.71
C VAL A 22 3.85 -10.36 -13.25
N ALA A 23 3.22 -11.35 -12.61
CA ALA A 23 3.26 -12.74 -13.03
C ALA A 23 2.04 -13.53 -12.51
N GLU A 24 1.60 -14.53 -13.28
CA GLU A 24 0.56 -15.46 -12.84
C GLU A 24 1.16 -16.61 -12.01
N LYS A 25 0.43 -17.08 -10.99
CA LYS A 25 0.72 -18.28 -10.18
C LYS A 25 1.90 -18.19 -9.21
N TRP A 26 2.54 -17.03 -9.06
CA TRP A 26 3.54 -16.80 -8.02
C TRP A 26 2.90 -16.12 -6.80
N PRO A 27 3.27 -16.52 -5.56
CA PRO A 27 2.73 -15.91 -4.36
C PRO A 27 3.19 -14.45 -4.20
N ASN A 28 4.44 -14.14 -4.55
CA ASN A 28 4.98 -12.77 -4.54
C ASN A 28 4.99 -12.21 -5.97
N SER A 29 3.82 -11.83 -6.47
CA SER A 29 3.66 -11.36 -7.85
C SER A 29 3.11 -9.95 -7.97
N TRP A 30 2.99 -9.20 -6.87
CA TRP A 30 2.44 -7.84 -6.89
C TRP A 30 3.53 -6.79 -6.70
N ARG A 31 3.37 -5.66 -7.38
CA ARG A 31 4.27 -4.50 -7.27
C ARG A 31 3.44 -3.24 -7.06
N LEU A 32 3.86 -2.41 -6.11
CA LEU A 32 3.29 -1.09 -5.89
C LEU A 32 4.04 -0.06 -6.74
N SER A 33 3.31 0.90 -7.29
CA SER A 33 3.89 2.04 -8.04
C SER A 33 4.88 2.87 -7.22
N TRP A 34 4.65 3.02 -5.92
CA TRP A 34 5.52 3.75 -5.00
C TRP A 34 6.58 2.88 -4.30
N LEU A 35 6.50 1.55 -4.46
CA LEU A 35 7.51 0.61 -3.97
C LEU A 35 7.87 -0.38 -5.09
N PRO A 36 8.46 0.10 -6.20
CA PRO A 36 8.64 -0.71 -7.41
C PRO A 36 9.69 -1.83 -7.24
N ASP A 37 10.65 -1.64 -6.34
CA ASP A 37 11.79 -2.54 -6.15
C ASP A 37 11.45 -3.80 -5.33
N ARG A 38 10.20 -3.93 -4.88
CA ARG A 38 9.77 -5.06 -4.05
C ARG A 38 8.60 -5.81 -4.67
N LEU A 39 8.75 -7.13 -4.73
CA LEU A 39 7.65 -8.04 -5.02
C LEU A 39 6.93 -8.41 -3.72
N LEU A 40 5.61 -8.33 -3.76
CA LEU A 40 4.72 -8.46 -2.63
C LEU A 40 3.71 -9.58 -2.86
N THR A 41 3.19 -10.14 -1.77
CA THR A 41 1.95 -10.93 -1.84
C THR A 41 0.77 -10.03 -2.18
N ARG A 42 -0.37 -10.64 -2.52
CA ARG A 42 -1.61 -9.88 -2.74
C ARG A 42 -2.04 -9.14 -1.48
N GLU A 43 -1.90 -9.76 -0.32
CA GLU A 43 -2.24 -9.18 0.98
C GLU A 43 -1.33 -7.98 1.29
N GLN A 44 -0.04 -8.11 1.03
CA GLN A 44 0.90 -7.00 1.18
C GLN A 44 0.63 -5.86 0.19
N ALA A 45 0.24 -6.18 -1.05
CA ALA A 45 -0.15 -5.16 -2.01
C ALA A 45 -1.40 -4.38 -1.58
N LEU A 46 -2.41 -5.07 -1.03
CA LEU A 46 -3.58 -4.42 -0.44
C LEU A 46 -3.19 -3.55 0.75
N ALA A 47 -2.33 -4.05 1.63
CA ALA A 47 -1.85 -3.29 2.78
C ALA A 47 -1.08 -2.02 2.37
N GLY A 48 -0.25 -2.12 1.33
CA GLY A 48 0.47 -0.97 0.78
C GLY A 48 -0.44 0.03 0.06
N MET A 49 -1.52 -0.43 -0.57
CA MET A 49 -2.53 0.47 -1.15
C MET A 49 -3.32 1.19 -0.05
N ASP A 50 -3.68 0.52 1.03
CA ASP A 50 -4.38 1.12 2.18
C ASP A 50 -3.48 2.16 2.85
N LEU A 51 -2.20 1.85 3.00
CA LEU A 51 -1.21 2.78 3.50
C LEU A 51 -1.08 4.03 2.60
N ALA A 52 -1.08 3.84 1.28
CA ALA A 52 -1.03 4.93 0.32
C ALA A 52 -2.25 5.87 0.46
N GLU A 53 -3.45 5.33 0.64
CA GLU A 53 -4.65 6.15 0.89
C GLU A 53 -4.53 6.97 2.18
N ILE A 54 -4.05 6.36 3.27
CA ILE A 54 -3.88 7.04 4.56
C ILE A 54 -2.83 8.17 4.48
N ILE A 55 -1.78 7.98 3.69
CA ILE A 55 -0.74 9.00 3.47
C ILE A 55 -1.28 10.12 2.57
N SER A 56 -1.88 9.79 1.42
CA SER A 56 -2.42 10.77 0.45
C SER A 56 -3.50 11.66 1.07
N THR A 57 -4.40 11.08 1.89
CA THR A 57 -5.44 11.85 2.59
C THR A 57 -4.92 12.64 3.79
N ARG A 58 -3.66 12.43 4.21
CA ARG A 58 -3.05 13.02 5.42
C ARG A 58 -3.81 12.72 6.72
N THR A 59 -4.72 11.74 6.72
CA THR A 59 -5.59 11.41 7.85
C THR A 59 -4.79 11.02 9.10
N HIS A 60 -3.66 10.33 8.92
CA HIS A 60 -2.75 9.93 9.99
C HIS A 60 -2.21 11.08 10.85
N ARG A 61 -2.26 12.33 10.38
CA ARG A 61 -1.77 13.50 11.13
C ARG A 61 -2.76 14.02 12.17
N LEU A 62 -4.04 13.71 11.99
CA LEU A 62 -5.15 14.25 12.78
C LEU A 62 -5.88 13.16 13.57
N ASP A 63 -5.78 11.90 13.14
CA ASP A 63 -6.41 10.76 13.78
C ASP A 63 -5.36 9.73 14.21
N GLN A 64 -5.29 9.50 15.53
CA GLN A 64 -4.40 8.52 16.15
C GLN A 64 -4.73 7.09 15.70
N THR A 65 -5.99 6.79 15.40
CA THR A 65 -6.40 5.48 14.90
C THR A 65 -5.84 5.23 13.50
N ALA A 66 -5.97 6.21 12.60
CA ALA A 66 -5.34 6.16 11.28
C ALA A 66 -3.81 6.05 11.37
N GLN A 67 -3.18 6.73 12.34
CA GLN A 67 -1.73 6.62 12.57
C GLN A 67 -1.31 5.20 12.99
N LEU A 68 -2.01 4.59 13.95
CA LEU A 68 -1.73 3.22 14.40
C LEU A 68 -1.96 2.21 13.27
N ARG A 69 -3.01 2.40 12.47
CA ARG A 69 -3.26 1.58 11.28
C ARG A 69 -2.12 1.73 10.26
N ALA A 70 -1.65 2.94 9.99
CA ALA A 70 -0.53 3.17 9.07
C ALA A 70 0.74 2.43 9.52
N VAL A 71 1.07 2.48 10.83
CA VAL A 71 2.20 1.75 11.40
C VAL A 71 2.03 0.23 11.27
N HIS A 72 0.82 -0.28 11.53
CA HIS A 72 0.53 -1.71 11.37
C HIS A 72 0.70 -2.18 9.91
N LEU A 73 0.16 -1.42 8.94
CA LEU A 73 0.26 -1.72 7.52
C LEU A 73 1.72 -1.68 7.03
N ALA A 74 2.49 -0.68 7.46
CA ALA A 74 3.92 -0.60 7.19
C ALA A 74 4.66 -1.84 7.73
N GLY A 75 4.29 -2.31 8.93
CA GLY A 75 4.78 -3.56 9.51
C GLY A 75 4.50 -4.80 8.66
N GLN A 76 3.34 -4.88 8.00
CA GLN A 76 3.02 -5.99 7.06
C GLN A 76 3.90 -5.97 5.80
N LEU A 77 4.36 -4.78 5.40
CA LEU A 77 5.37 -4.62 4.35
C LEU A 77 6.79 -4.89 4.87
N GLY A 78 6.99 -5.01 6.19
CA GLY A 78 8.31 -5.13 6.80
C GLY A 78 9.18 -3.89 6.58
N ILE A 79 8.57 -2.71 6.53
CA ILE A 79 9.26 -1.42 6.39
C ILE A 79 8.77 -0.52 7.53
N PRO A 80 9.65 0.15 8.29
CA PRO A 80 9.22 1.14 9.28
C PRO A 80 8.39 2.25 8.63
N PHE A 81 7.33 2.70 9.30
CA PHE A 81 6.44 3.74 8.75
C PHE A 81 7.19 5.05 8.46
N GLU A 82 8.14 5.40 9.30
CA GLU A 82 9.01 6.57 9.15
C GLU A 82 9.86 6.49 7.88
N GLN A 83 10.33 5.29 7.51
CA GLN A 83 11.10 5.09 6.29
C GLN A 83 10.22 5.26 5.04
N ILE A 84 8.96 4.82 5.10
CA ILE A 84 7.98 5.01 4.01
C ILE A 84 7.71 6.50 3.81
N MET A 85 7.51 7.24 4.90
CA MET A 85 7.28 8.70 4.89
C MET A 85 8.46 9.52 4.32
N LEU A 86 9.67 8.96 4.24
CA LEU A 86 10.83 9.62 3.65
C LEU A 86 10.94 9.40 2.13
N GLY A 87 10.28 8.36 1.61
CA GLY A 87 10.34 7.96 0.19
C GLY A 87 9.09 8.32 -0.63
N LEU A 88 8.03 8.79 0.03
CA LEU A 88 6.76 9.26 -0.54
C LEU A 88 6.62 10.77 -0.34
#